data_AF-A0A0F3PFU6-F1
#
_entry.id   AF-A0A0F3PFU6-F1
#
_cell.length_a   1.000
_cell.length_b   1.000
_cell.length_c   1.000
_cell.angle_alpha   90.00
_cell.angle_beta   90.00
_cell.angle_gamma   90.00
#
_symmetry.space_group_name_H-M   'P 1'
#
loop_
_entity.id
_entity.type
_entity.pdbx_description
1 polymer ?
#
loop_
_entity_poly.entity_id
_entity_poly.type
_entity_poly.pdbx_seq_one_letter_code
_entity_poly.pdbx_strand_id
1 'polypeptide(L)'
;MGVIVFKTLIVSYDGKDEMFFREWDLEKKDVVKNGFEPKTSSGKLLEGKFTIPTWVDQDTIIFNPVLYQEEVTDSLYPSSLYIWKRGTPIEKAKKLFEIQKNYIRISASKLLSDNISSSLNIYICRQGFL
;
A
#
# COMPACT_ATOMS: atom_id res chain seq x y z
N MET A 1 -9.29 -20.97 -9.08
CA MET A 1 -8.40 -20.06 -8.35
C MET A 1 -7.15 -19.83 -9.19
N GLY A 2 -6.99 -18.64 -9.79
CA GLY A 2 -5.73 -18.29 -10.44
C GLY A 2 -4.66 -18.05 -9.38
N VAL A 3 -3.51 -18.71 -9.51
CA VAL A 3 -2.35 -18.42 -8.66
C VAL A 3 -1.93 -16.98 -8.94
N ILE A 4 -1.81 -16.14 -7.92
CA ILE A 4 -1.20 -14.83 -8.07
C ILE A 4 0.29 -15.09 -8.28
N VAL A 5 0.76 -14.95 -9.52
CA VAL A 5 2.18 -15.11 -9.90
C VAL A 5 3.01 -13.86 -9.53
N PHE A 6 2.33 -12.77 -9.17
CA PHE A 6 2.94 -11.51 -8.79
C PHE A 6 3.19 -11.43 -7.29
N LYS A 7 4.39 -10.99 -6.91
CA LYS A 7 4.74 -10.61 -5.54
C LYS A 7 5.04 -9.12 -5.47
N THR A 8 5.19 -8.64 -4.25
CA THR A 8 5.61 -7.27 -3.97
C THR A 8 7.08 -7.27 -3.55
N LEU A 9 7.90 -6.45 -4.21
CA LEU A 9 9.24 -6.10 -3.76
C LEU A 9 9.16 -4.79 -2.96
N ILE A 10 9.49 -4.83 -1.68
CA ILE A 10 9.55 -3.64 -0.81
C ILE A 10 10.97 -3.09 -0.84
N VAL A 11 11.11 -1.78 -1.01
CA VAL A 11 12.40 -1.09 -1.10
C VAL A 11 12.39 0.12 -0.17
N SER A 12 13.44 0.30 0.61
CA SER A 12 13.77 1.58 1.23
C SER A 12 15.19 1.99 0.86
N TYR A 13 15.40 3.29 0.74
CA TYR A 13 16.74 3.83 0.55
C TYR A 13 17.41 4.03 1.90
N ASP A 14 18.66 3.60 2.00
CA ASP A 14 19.54 3.84 3.16
C ASP A 14 18.99 3.36 4.52
N GLY A 15 18.08 2.36 4.51
CA GLY A 15 17.50 1.81 5.74
C GLY A 15 16.48 2.71 6.43
N LYS A 16 15.91 3.68 5.70
CA LYS A 16 14.82 4.54 6.20
C LYS A 16 13.54 3.74 6.49
N ASP A 17 12.70 4.29 7.36
CA ASP A 17 11.33 3.82 7.60
C ASP A 17 10.45 4.03 6.35
N GLU A 18 10.69 5.12 5.63
CA GLU A 18 10.05 5.43 4.37
C GLU A 18 10.42 4.37 3.33
N MET A 19 9.39 3.73 2.80
CA MET A 19 9.53 2.69 1.80
C MET A 19 8.54 2.90 0.67
N PHE A 20 8.84 2.26 -0.45
CA PHE A 20 7.95 2.11 -1.59
C PHE A 20 7.98 0.65 -2.03
N PHE A 21 7.18 0.31 -3.04
CA PHE A 21 7.12 -1.03 -3.56
C PHE A 21 7.14 -1.07 -5.07
N ARG A 22 7.54 -2.21 -5.61
CA ARG A 22 7.43 -2.56 -7.03
C ARG A 22 6.75 -3.91 -7.18
N GLU A 23 5.91 -4.03 -8.19
CA GLU A 23 5.37 -5.31 -8.60
C GLU A 23 6.46 -6.18 -9.22
N TRP A 24 6.54 -7.44 -8.77
CA TRP A 24 7.55 -8.39 -9.18
C TRP A 24 6.91 -9.64 -9.81
N ASP A 25 7.38 -10.02 -10.98
CA ASP A 25 6.98 -11.22 -11.69
C ASP A 25 7.90 -12.38 -11.31
N LEU A 26 7.35 -13.44 -10.70
CA LEU A 26 8.13 -14.59 -10.27
C LEU A 26 8.63 -15.46 -11.43
N GLU A 27 7.90 -15.52 -12.54
CA GLU A 27 8.28 -16.31 -13.71
C GLU A 27 9.40 -15.62 -14.48
N LYS A 28 9.24 -14.32 -14.72
CA LYS A 28 10.26 -13.50 -15.41
C LYS A 28 11.45 -13.17 -14.50
N LYS A 29 11.27 -13.26 -13.18
CA LYS A 29 12.24 -12.82 -12.16
C LYS A 29 12.68 -11.38 -12.41
N ASP A 30 11.71 -10.52 -12.68
CA ASP A 30 11.96 -9.11 -12.96
C ASP A 30 10.79 -8.24 -12.48
N VAL A 31 11.03 -6.94 -12.37
CA VAL A 31 10.00 -5.94 -12.09
C VAL A 31 9.02 -5.87 -13.26
N VAL A 32 7.73 -5.88 -12.96
CA VAL A 32 6.68 -5.74 -13.98
C VAL A 32 6.73 -4.33 -14.57
N LYS A 33 6.99 -4.24 -15.89
CA LYS A 33 6.92 -2.97 -16.62
C LYS A 33 5.52 -2.39 -16.53
N ASN A 34 5.40 -1.14 -16.10
CA ASN A 34 4.12 -0.45 -15.84
C ASN A 34 3.22 -1.20 -14.84
N GLY A 35 3.82 -2.01 -13.97
CA GLY A 35 3.13 -2.65 -12.85
C GLY A 35 2.83 -1.66 -11.72
N PHE A 36 2.35 -2.19 -10.61
CA PHE A 36 2.11 -1.37 -9.42
C PHE A 36 3.43 -0.86 -8.82
N GLU A 37 3.62 0.46 -8.88
CA GLU A 37 4.68 1.21 -8.23
C GLU A 37 4.10 2.58 -7.86
N PRO A 38 4.29 3.09 -6.64
CA PRO A 38 3.66 4.33 -6.20
C PRO A 38 4.36 5.55 -6.80
N LYS A 39 4.19 5.76 -8.10
CA LYS A 39 4.69 6.90 -8.86
C LYS A 39 3.54 7.71 -9.41
N THR A 40 3.65 9.03 -9.27
CA THR A 40 2.75 9.99 -9.92
C THR A 40 2.90 9.91 -11.44
N SER A 41 1.93 10.49 -12.15
CA SER A 41 1.93 10.60 -13.61
C SER A 41 3.11 11.43 -14.14
N SER A 42 3.73 12.27 -13.32
CA SER A 42 4.98 12.99 -13.66
C SER A 42 6.25 12.17 -13.42
N GLY A 43 6.13 10.95 -12.88
CA GLY A 43 7.23 10.05 -12.59
C GLY A 43 7.83 10.22 -11.18
N LYS A 44 7.34 11.15 -10.36
CA LYS A 44 7.79 11.29 -8.97
C LYS A 44 7.39 10.05 -8.17
N LEU A 45 8.38 9.41 -7.56
CA LEU A 45 8.19 8.30 -6.62
C LEU A 45 7.66 8.82 -5.28
N LEU A 46 6.68 8.13 -4.73
CA LEU A 46 6.10 8.41 -3.42
C LEU A 46 6.60 7.38 -2.42
N GLU A 47 7.21 7.87 -1.36
CA GLU A 47 7.69 7.08 -0.23
C GLU A 47 6.89 7.44 1.02
N GLY A 48 6.68 6.47 1.90
CA GLY A 48 6.00 6.70 3.17
C GLY A 48 6.36 5.62 4.18
N LYS A 49 6.33 5.96 5.47
CA LYS A 49 6.72 5.05 6.54
C LYS A 49 5.86 3.79 6.53
N PHE A 50 6.50 2.64 6.34
CA PHE A 50 5.83 1.34 6.28
C PHE A 50 4.65 1.30 5.29
N THR A 51 4.84 1.91 4.11
CA THR A 51 3.89 1.80 2.99
C THR A 51 3.96 0.41 2.37
N ILE A 52 2.94 -0.42 2.63
CA ILE A 52 2.91 -1.82 2.17
C ILE A 52 1.56 -2.09 1.47
N PRO A 53 1.57 -2.60 0.22
CA PRO A 53 0.34 -2.92 -0.48
C PRO A 53 -0.20 -4.29 -0.03
N THR A 54 -1.52 -4.38 -0.01
CA THR A 54 -2.30 -5.61 0.15
C THR A 54 -3.01 -5.90 -1.17
N TRP A 55 -2.78 -7.07 -1.72
CA TRP A 55 -3.46 -7.53 -2.93
C TRP A 55 -4.91 -7.91 -2.65
N VAL A 56 -5.85 -7.29 -3.37
CA VAL A 56 -7.27 -7.66 -3.35
C VAL A 56 -7.51 -8.78 -4.35
N ASP A 57 -7.03 -8.60 -5.57
CA ASP A 57 -7.06 -9.53 -6.70
C ASP A 57 -5.88 -9.24 -7.64
N GLN A 58 -5.83 -9.84 -8.84
CA GLN A 58 -4.71 -9.68 -9.77
C GLN A 58 -4.53 -8.24 -10.30
N ASP A 59 -5.57 -7.41 -10.24
CA ASP A 59 -5.60 -6.08 -10.85
C ASP A 59 -5.93 -4.97 -9.85
N THR A 60 -5.97 -5.30 -8.56
CA THR A 60 -6.39 -4.35 -7.51
C THR A 60 -5.57 -4.53 -6.24
N ILE A 61 -5.04 -3.41 -5.75
CA ILE A 61 -4.36 -3.34 -4.44
C ILE A 61 -5.01 -2.31 -3.53
N ILE A 62 -4.85 -2.52 -2.23
CA ILE A 62 -5.10 -1.52 -1.19
C ILE A 62 -3.78 -1.20 -0.50
N PHE A 63 -3.49 0.06 -0.28
CA PHE A 63 -2.22 0.51 0.28
C PHE A 63 -2.38 1.87 0.95
N ASN A 64 -1.35 2.29 1.67
CA ASN A 64 -1.31 3.52 2.46
C ASN A 64 -0.29 4.54 1.90
N PRO A 65 -0.49 5.08 0.68
CA PRO A 65 0.39 6.09 0.12
C PRO A 65 0.27 7.43 0.87
N VAL A 66 1.32 8.25 0.74
CA VAL A 66 1.25 9.69 1.00
C VAL A 66 1.10 10.38 -0.36
N LEU A 67 -0.14 10.56 -0.85
CA LEU A 67 -0.37 11.24 -2.14
C LEU A 67 -0.22 12.75 -1.98
N TYR A 68 -0.70 13.26 -0.85
CA TYR A 68 -0.59 14.66 -0.46
C TYR A 68 0.16 14.77 0.86
N GLN A 69 0.91 15.86 1.03
CA GLN A 69 1.85 16.02 2.15
C GLN A 69 1.16 16.02 3.52
N GLU A 70 -0.11 16.41 3.56
CA GLU A 70 -0.96 16.43 4.75
C GLU A 70 -1.48 15.06 5.17
N GLU A 71 -1.34 14.02 4.34
CA GLU A 71 -1.82 12.65 4.61
C GLU A 71 -0.86 11.86 5.52
N VAL A 72 -0.41 12.53 6.58
CA VAL A 72 0.43 11.96 7.62
C VAL A 72 -0.14 12.27 9.00
N THR A 73 0.02 11.32 9.91
CA THR A 73 -0.28 11.48 11.34
C THR A 73 0.78 12.35 12.02
N ASP A 74 0.52 12.73 13.28
CA ASP A 74 1.50 13.43 14.12
C ASP A 74 2.74 12.55 14.39
N SER A 75 2.61 11.22 14.24
CA SER A 75 3.72 10.25 14.27
C SER A 75 4.41 10.05 12.92
N LEU A 76 4.06 10.85 11.90
CA LEU A 76 4.62 10.86 10.54
C LEU A 76 4.36 9.57 9.72
N TYR A 77 3.35 8.77 10.10
CA TYR A 77 2.92 7.64 9.27
C TYR A 77 1.81 8.06 8.31
N PRO A 78 1.66 7.39 7.16
CA PRO A 78 0.51 7.62 6.28
C PRO A 78 -0.82 7.49 7.02
N SER A 79 -1.71 8.47 6.85
CA SER A 79 -3.02 8.53 7.54
C SER A 79 -4.18 7.95 6.72
N SER A 80 -3.95 7.60 5.45
CA SER A 80 -5.01 7.20 4.52
C SER A 80 -4.79 5.80 3.94
N LEU A 81 -5.88 5.09 3.65
CA LEU A 81 -5.88 3.91 2.79
C LEU A 81 -6.54 4.24 1.46
N TYR A 82 -5.94 3.75 0.38
CA TYR A 82 -6.43 3.89 -0.98
C TYR A 82 -6.59 2.52 -1.65
N ILE A 83 -7.58 2.40 -2.52
CA ILE A 83 -7.70 1.28 -3.47
C ILE A 83 -7.29 1.74 -4.86
N TRP A 84 -6.41 0.97 -5.50
CA TRP A 84 -5.85 1.31 -6.80
C TRP A 84 -5.96 0.13 -7.77
N LYS A 85 -6.40 0.45 -8.98
CA LYS A 85 -6.61 -0.52 -10.06
C LYS A 85 -5.49 -0.43 -11.09
N ARG A 86 -5.09 -1.58 -11.61
CA ARG A 86 -4.07 -1.70 -12.66
C ARG A 86 -4.42 -0.84 -13.87
N GLY A 87 -3.38 -0.28 -14.51
CA GLY A 87 -3.53 0.53 -15.72
C GLY A 87 -4.14 1.92 -15.48
N THR A 88 -4.39 2.31 -14.23
CA THR A 88 -4.82 3.66 -13.88
C THR A 88 -3.68 4.43 -13.22
N PRO A 89 -3.55 5.75 -13.45
CA PRO A 89 -2.60 6.57 -12.70
C PRO A 89 -2.95 6.56 -11.20
N ILE A 90 -1.94 6.64 -10.34
CA ILE A 90 -2.12 6.58 -8.88
C ILE A 90 -3.03 7.70 -8.37
N GLU A 91 -3.05 8.85 -9.04
CA GLU A 91 -3.91 9.99 -8.71
C GLU A 91 -5.41 9.68 -8.89
N LYS A 92 -5.76 8.58 -9.59
CA LYS A 92 -7.13 8.06 -9.70
C LYS A 92 -7.45 6.98 -8.67
N ALA A 93 -6.51 6.62 -7.79
CA ALA A 93 -6.78 5.72 -6.67
C ALA A 93 -7.86 6.35 -5.77
N LYS A 94 -8.77 5.52 -5.27
CA LYS A 94 -9.89 5.99 -4.45
C LYS A 94 -9.53 5.87 -2.97
N LYS A 95 -9.64 6.96 -2.22
CA LYS A 95 -9.51 6.95 -0.76
C LYS A 95 -10.64 6.09 -0.18
N LEU A 96 -10.27 5.09 0.62
CA LEU A 96 -11.20 4.19 1.31
C LEU A 96 -11.45 4.64 2.75
N PHE A 97 -10.39 5.08 3.42
CA PHE A 97 -10.42 5.40 4.84
C PHE A 97 -9.32 6.39 5.19
N GLU A 98 -9.54 7.19 6.23
CA GLU A 98 -8.56 8.12 6.77
C GLU A 98 -8.68 8.14 8.31
N ILE A 99 -7.55 8.13 8.99
CA ILE A 99 -7.46 8.22 10.45
C ILE A 99 -7.18 9.65 10.91
N GLN A 100 -7.51 9.94 12.17
CA GLN A 100 -7.20 11.22 12.79
C GLN A 100 -5.68 11.39 12.96
N LYS A 101 -5.20 12.63 12.97
CA LYS A 101 -3.76 12.93 13.09
C LYS A 101 -3.13 12.43 14.39
N ASN A 102 -3.89 12.40 15.49
CA ASN A 102 -3.42 11.90 16.78
C ASN A 102 -3.37 10.36 16.89
N TYR A 103 -3.70 9.63 15.83
CA TYR A 103 -3.49 8.18 15.78
C TYR A 103 -2.07 7.90 15.27
N ILE A 104 -1.59 6.68 15.47
CA ILE A 104 -0.23 6.32 15.07
C ILE A 104 -0.18 5.95 13.59
N ARG A 105 -0.92 4.91 13.17
CA ARG A 105 -0.83 4.35 11.81
C ARG A 105 -2.12 3.64 11.40
N ILE A 106 -2.39 3.61 10.10
CA ILE A 106 -3.36 2.70 9.47
C ILE A 106 -2.66 1.72 8.51
N SER A 107 -3.15 0.47 8.44
CA SER A 107 -2.74 -0.50 7.42
C SER A 107 -3.85 -1.48 7.09
N ALA A 108 -3.76 -2.13 5.94
CA ALA A 108 -4.65 -3.22 5.53
C ALA A 108 -3.91 -4.57 5.53
N SER A 109 -4.64 -5.66 5.72
CA SER A 109 -4.17 -7.01 5.40
C SER A 109 -5.31 -7.84 4.82
N LYS A 110 -4.98 -8.86 4.03
CA LYS A 110 -5.93 -9.85 3.54
C LYS A 110 -5.66 -11.17 4.25
N LEU A 111 -6.67 -11.68 4.93
CA LEU A 111 -6.61 -13.02 5.48
C LEU A 111 -6.90 -14.02 4.37
N LEU A 112 -5.92 -14.89 4.10
CA LEU A 112 -6.08 -16.05 3.24
C LEU A 112 -6.37 -17.24 4.14
N SER A 113 -7.54 -17.84 3.99
CA SER A 113 -7.93 -19.06 4.68
C SER A 113 -8.56 -20.01 3.68
N ASP A 114 -8.14 -21.27 3.70
CA ASP A 114 -8.70 -22.30 2.82
C ASP A 114 -10.11 -22.74 3.28
N ASN A 115 -10.49 -22.42 4.52
CA ASN A 115 -11.73 -22.88 5.15
C ASN A 115 -12.68 -21.76 5.60
N ILE A 116 -12.33 -20.48 5.35
CA ILE A 116 -13.15 -19.30 5.68
C ILE A 116 -13.14 -18.37 4.47
N SER A 117 -14.25 -17.67 4.22
CA SER A 117 -14.30 -16.59 3.22
C SER A 117 -13.14 -15.62 3.44
N SER A 118 -12.37 -15.33 2.39
CA SER A 118 -11.28 -14.36 2.47
C SER A 118 -11.81 -13.02 2.99
N SER A 119 -11.15 -12.45 3.99
CA SER A 119 -11.52 -11.16 4.58
C SER A 119 -10.43 -10.12 4.37
N LEU A 120 -10.87 -8.89 4.14
CA LEU A 120 -10.00 -7.71 4.17
C LEU A 120 -10.13 -7.08 5.56
N ASN A 121 -9.00 -6.91 6.24
CA ASN A 121 -8.93 -6.35 7.59
C ASN A 121 -8.21 -4.99 7.54
N ILE A 122 -8.77 -4.00 8.24
CA ILE A 122 -8.15 -2.69 8.44
C ILE A 122 -7.68 -2.62 9.89
N TYR A 123 -6.41 -2.27 10.09
CA TYR A 123 -5.79 -2.11 11.39
C TYR A 123 -5.53 -0.63 11.64
N ILE A 124 -5.93 -0.17 12.81
CA ILE A 124 -5.72 1.20 13.25
C ILE A 124 -4.96 1.15 14.58
N CYS A 125 -3.77 1.75 14.59
CA CYS A 125 -2.98 1.92 15.80
C CYS A 125 -3.27 3.30 16.39
N ARG A 126 -3.77 3.34 17.62
CA ARG A 126 -4.04 4.58 18.37
C ARG A 126 -2.93 4.83 19.38
N GLN A 127 -2.64 6.10 19.64
CA GLN A 127 -1.76 6.46 20.75
C GLN A 127 -2.48 6.13 22.08
N GLY A 128 -1.82 5.36 22.94
CA GLY A 128 -2.33 5.10 24.29
C GLY A 128 -2.21 6.36 25.13
N PHE A 129 -3.27 6.74 25.85
CA PHE A 129 -3.14 7.67 26.95
C PHE A 129 -2.55 6.89 28.13
N LEU A 130 -1.35 7.28 28.57
CA LEU A 130 -0.83 6.92 29.89
C LEU A 130 -1.54 7.74 30.96
#